data_AF-A0A316QE77-F1
#
_entry.id   AF-A0A316QE77-F1
#
_cell.length_a   1.000
_cell.length_b   1.000
_cell.length_c   1.000
_cell.angle_alpha   90.00
_cell.angle_beta   90.00
_cell.angle_gamma   90.00
#
_symmetry.space_group_name_H-M   'P 1'
#
loop_
_entity.id
_entity.type
_entity.pdbx_description
1 polymer ?
#
loop_
_entity_poly.entity_id
_entity_poly.type
_entity_poly.pdbx_seq_one_letter_code
_entity_poly.pdbx_strand_id
1 'polypeptide(L)'
;MAKPQKNRWQKICKFLAEYMTPEDSYKAGALYEIFLKDHPIDIFDDPLAMRKDFEMCLRYEVEKENGFLKRVSHGVYTVRTDPLDRGVNFSRNNSAEPSDPQAVPVVISLDEVLDNSVEIAKKGKKFFSILENQDLPTTMQLELSKLKSKFMRDLDDVITNITVVMAWCEDNLECLEEESSLTMDFC
;
A
#
# COMPACT_ATOMS: atom_id res chain seq x y z
N MET A 1 2.75 -10.27 -29.04
CA MET A 1 2.37 -10.99 -27.80
C MET A 1 1.88 -9.97 -26.78
N ALA A 2 0.58 -9.97 -26.44
CA ALA A 2 0.04 -9.08 -25.43
C ALA A 2 0.48 -9.57 -24.04
N LYS A 3 1.05 -8.67 -23.21
CA LYS A 3 1.46 -9.02 -21.84
C LYS A 3 0.24 -9.50 -21.05
N PRO A 4 0.33 -10.61 -20.27
CA PRO A 4 -0.81 -11.21 -19.55
C PRO A 4 -1.58 -10.22 -18.66
N GLN A 5 -0.87 -9.22 -18.10
CA GLN A 5 -1.45 -8.14 -17.31
C GLN A 5 -2.47 -7.26 -18.08
N LYS A 6 -2.24 -6.98 -19.37
CA LYS A 6 -3.18 -6.17 -20.19
C LYS A 6 -4.52 -6.88 -20.40
N ASN A 7 -4.51 -8.22 -20.50
CA ASN A 7 -5.72 -9.01 -20.68
C ASN A 7 -6.55 -9.05 -19.39
N ARG A 8 -5.91 -9.22 -18.23
CA ARG A 8 -6.59 -9.18 -16.92
C ARG A 8 -7.29 -7.86 -16.68
N TRP A 9 -6.61 -6.75 -16.97
CA TRP A 9 -7.17 -5.42 -16.77
C TRP A 9 -8.39 -5.15 -17.64
N GLN A 10 -8.34 -5.56 -18.91
CA GLN A 10 -9.47 -5.45 -19.82
C GLN A 10 -10.71 -6.23 -19.34
N LYS A 11 -10.51 -7.43 -18.78
CA LYS A 11 -11.61 -8.21 -18.19
C LYS A 11 -12.25 -7.48 -17.00
N ILE A 12 -11.43 -6.89 -16.13
CA ILE A 12 -11.91 -6.12 -14.98
C ILE A 12 -12.68 -4.88 -15.46
N CYS A 13 -12.13 -4.07 -16.36
CA CYS A 13 -12.81 -2.89 -16.92
C CYS A 13 -14.14 -3.26 -17.57
N LYS A 14 -14.17 -4.36 -18.34
CA LYS A 14 -15.39 -4.84 -18.99
C LYS A 14 -16.46 -5.22 -17.97
N PHE A 15 -16.10 -6.01 -16.96
CA PHE A 15 -17.01 -6.37 -15.87
C PHE A 15 -17.58 -5.13 -15.18
N LEU A 16 -16.73 -4.17 -14.82
CA LEU A 16 -17.16 -2.96 -14.12
C LEU A 16 -18.13 -2.13 -14.98
N ALA A 17 -17.88 -2.01 -16.27
CA ALA A 17 -18.75 -1.28 -17.19
C ALA A 17 -20.11 -1.97 -17.42
N GLU A 18 -20.17 -3.30 -17.35
CA GLU A 18 -21.41 -4.07 -17.50
C GLU A 18 -22.23 -4.15 -16.20
N TYR A 19 -21.55 -4.16 -15.05
CA TYR A 19 -22.18 -4.39 -13.74
C TYR A 19 -22.64 -3.09 -13.04
N MET A 20 -21.88 -1.99 -13.18
CA MET A 20 -22.13 -0.79 -12.39
C MET A 20 -23.19 0.13 -13.03
N THR A 21 -24.11 0.63 -12.20
CA THR A 21 -25.13 1.61 -12.58
C THR A 21 -24.77 3.00 -12.02
N PRO A 22 -25.21 4.09 -12.67
CA PRO A 22 -24.98 5.46 -12.19
C PRO A 22 -25.62 5.81 -10.85
N GLU A 23 -26.72 5.15 -10.50
CA GLU A 23 -27.50 5.45 -9.30
C GLU A 23 -26.91 4.81 -8.04
N ASP A 24 -26.08 3.77 -8.19
CA ASP A 24 -25.60 2.96 -7.08
C ASP A 24 -24.15 3.26 -6.67
N SER A 25 -23.85 2.98 -5.41
CA SER A 25 -22.51 3.07 -4.83
C SER A 25 -21.99 1.69 -4.46
N TYR A 26 -20.75 1.41 -4.86
CA TYR A 26 -20.18 0.06 -4.79
C TYR A 26 -18.90 0.03 -3.98
N LYS A 27 -18.84 -0.86 -2.97
CA LYS A 27 -17.61 -1.14 -2.21
C LYS A 27 -16.67 -2.01 -3.06
N ALA A 28 -15.38 -1.66 -3.12
CA ALA A 28 -14.37 -2.41 -3.87
C ALA A 28 -14.30 -3.89 -3.47
N GLY A 29 -14.37 -4.19 -2.17
CA GLY A 29 -14.37 -5.58 -1.69
C GLY A 29 -15.57 -6.37 -2.22
N ALA A 30 -16.77 -5.78 -2.19
CA ALA A 30 -17.98 -6.43 -2.70
C ALA A 30 -17.93 -6.60 -4.22
N LEU A 31 -17.46 -5.58 -4.95
CA LEU A 31 -17.24 -5.69 -6.41
C LEU A 31 -16.25 -6.80 -6.75
N TYR A 32 -15.17 -6.94 -5.97
CA TYR A 32 -14.18 -7.99 -6.16
C TYR A 32 -14.78 -9.38 -5.91
N GLU A 33 -15.55 -9.56 -4.84
CA GLU A 33 -16.23 -10.83 -4.57
C GLU A 33 -17.20 -11.23 -5.68
N ILE A 34 -17.94 -10.28 -6.24
CA ILE A 34 -18.85 -10.52 -7.36
C ILE A 34 -18.05 -10.86 -8.62
N PHE A 35 -17.02 -10.08 -8.92
CA PHE A 35 -16.12 -10.33 -10.03
C PHE A 35 -15.54 -11.75 -9.97
N LEU A 36 -15.13 -12.22 -8.79
CA LEU A 36 -14.59 -13.58 -8.58
C LEU A 36 -15.62 -14.69 -8.79
N LYS A 37 -16.91 -14.44 -8.52
CA LYS A 37 -17.97 -15.43 -8.80
C LYS A 37 -18.12 -15.66 -10.29
N ASP A 38 -18.01 -14.60 -11.08
CA ASP A 38 -18.15 -14.66 -12.54
C ASP A 38 -16.81 -15.02 -13.24
N HIS A 39 -15.69 -14.80 -12.55
CA HIS A 39 -14.34 -15.00 -13.04
C HIS A 39 -13.49 -15.71 -11.97
N PRO A 40 -13.70 -17.03 -11.76
CA PRO A 40 -12.92 -17.79 -10.80
C PRO A 40 -11.43 -17.72 -11.15
N ILE A 41 -10.61 -17.52 -10.11
CA ILE A 41 -9.15 -17.44 -10.24
C ILE A 41 -8.64 -18.80 -10.73
N ASP A 42 -7.81 -18.78 -11.77
CA ASP A 42 -7.13 -20.00 -12.22
C ASP A 42 -6.18 -20.49 -11.13
N ILE A 43 -5.95 -21.80 -11.04
CA ILE A 43 -5.09 -22.41 -10.01
C ILE A 43 -3.65 -21.83 -10.06
N PHE A 44 -3.25 -21.31 -11.21
CA PHE A 44 -1.93 -20.69 -11.44
C PHE A 44 -1.88 -19.17 -11.19
N ASP A 45 -3.01 -18.51 -10.93
CA ASP A 45 -3.05 -17.08 -10.62
C ASP A 45 -3.00 -16.86 -9.10
N ASP A 46 -2.07 -16.01 -8.64
CA ASP A 46 -1.96 -15.61 -7.23
C ASP A 46 -3.17 -14.75 -6.81
N PRO A 47 -3.99 -15.19 -5.83
CA PRO A 47 -5.16 -14.45 -5.36
C PRO A 47 -4.83 -13.05 -4.83
N LEU A 48 -3.66 -12.86 -4.23
CA LEU A 48 -3.22 -11.54 -3.74
C LEU A 48 -2.87 -10.61 -4.91
N ALA A 49 -2.18 -11.14 -5.92
CA ALA A 49 -1.90 -10.39 -7.15
C ALA A 49 -3.19 -10.01 -7.88
N MET A 50 -4.19 -10.90 -7.94
CA MET A 50 -5.46 -10.61 -8.61
C MET A 50 -6.25 -9.51 -7.90
N ARG A 51 -6.29 -9.55 -6.57
CA ARG A 51 -6.91 -8.49 -5.76
C ARG A 51 -6.22 -7.14 -5.98
N LYS A 52 -4.89 -7.14 -6.01
CA LYS A 52 -4.11 -5.93 -6.28
C LYS A 52 -4.38 -5.38 -7.69
N ASP A 53 -4.40 -6.24 -8.71
CA ASP A 53 -4.71 -5.85 -10.09
C ASP A 53 -6.13 -5.24 -10.19
N PHE A 54 -7.10 -5.79 -9.46
CA PHE A 54 -8.46 -5.26 -9.37
C PHE A 54 -8.50 -3.86 -8.75
N GLU A 55 -7.85 -3.69 -7.59
CA GLU A 55 -7.78 -2.39 -6.90
C GLU A 55 -7.05 -1.33 -7.74
N MET A 56 -5.98 -1.72 -8.45
CA MET A 56 -5.29 -0.84 -9.39
C MET A 56 -6.18 -0.46 -10.57
N CYS A 57 -7.05 -1.36 -11.05
CA CYS A 57 -8.03 -1.06 -12.10
C CYS A 57 -9.01 0.03 -11.70
N LEU A 58 -9.61 -0.12 -10.52
CA LEU A 58 -10.54 0.86 -9.98
C LEU A 58 -9.87 2.23 -9.87
N ARG A 59 -8.62 2.27 -9.41
CA ARG A 59 -7.86 3.51 -9.30
C ARG A 59 -7.55 4.11 -10.67
N TYR A 60 -7.11 3.30 -11.61
CA TYR A 60 -6.80 3.74 -12.97
C TYR A 60 -8.03 4.36 -13.66
N GLU A 61 -9.19 3.72 -13.54
CA GLU A 61 -10.46 4.24 -14.10
C GLU A 61 -10.98 5.51 -13.41
N VAL A 62 -10.51 5.82 -12.20
CA VAL A 62 -10.79 7.11 -11.55
C VAL A 62 -9.82 8.21 -12.01
N GLU A 63 -8.54 7.87 -12.18
CA GLU A 63 -7.47 8.82 -12.50
C GLU A 63 -7.38 9.18 -14.00
N LYS A 64 -7.82 8.28 -14.87
CA LYS A 64 -7.78 8.45 -16.32
C LYS A 64 -8.76 9.53 -16.78
N GLU A 65 -8.33 10.34 -17.75
CA GLU A 65 -9.12 11.47 -18.29
C GLU A 65 -10.51 11.03 -18.80
N ASN A 66 -10.57 9.93 -19.53
CA ASN A 66 -11.81 9.32 -20.02
C ASN A 66 -12.24 8.08 -19.22
N GLY A 67 -11.84 7.99 -17.94
CA GLY A 67 -12.34 6.96 -17.04
C GLY A 67 -13.86 7.05 -16.83
N PHE A 68 -14.49 5.99 -16.36
CA PHE A 68 -15.94 6.01 -16.09
C PHE A 68 -16.27 5.89 -14.61
N LEU A 69 -15.25 5.89 -13.74
CA LEU A 69 -15.44 5.79 -12.30
C LEU A 69 -15.11 7.10 -11.61
N LYS A 70 -15.80 7.35 -10.50
CA LYS A 70 -15.39 8.32 -9.49
C LYS A 70 -15.42 7.65 -8.12
N ARG A 71 -14.56 8.13 -7.22
CA ARG A 71 -14.48 7.60 -5.86
C ARG A 71 -15.27 8.49 -4.92
N VAL A 72 -16.27 7.96 -4.22
CA VAL A 72 -17.10 8.76 -3.30
C VAL A 72 -16.60 8.71 -1.85
N SER A 73 -15.93 7.63 -1.46
CA SER A 73 -15.26 7.50 -0.16
C SER A 73 -14.20 6.39 -0.21
N HIS A 74 -13.51 6.12 0.91
CA HIS A 74 -12.43 5.12 0.93
C HIS A 74 -12.95 3.74 0.52
N GLY A 75 -12.48 3.24 -0.63
CA GLY A 75 -12.91 1.96 -1.18
C GLY A 75 -14.33 1.92 -1.71
N VAL A 76 -14.99 3.07 -1.97
CA VAL A 76 -16.35 3.15 -2.53
C VAL A 76 -16.35 3.95 -3.83
N TYR A 77 -16.96 3.38 -4.86
CA TYR A 77 -16.93 3.86 -6.24
C TYR A 77 -18.34 3.99 -6.82
N THR A 78 -18.54 4.97 -7.67
CA THR A 78 -19.77 5.17 -8.47
C THR A 78 -19.41 5.42 -9.93
N VAL A 79 -20.37 5.25 -10.84
CA VAL A 79 -20.16 5.64 -12.24
C VAL A 79 -20.10 7.17 -12.33
N ARG A 80 -19.15 7.65 -13.11
CA ARG A 80 -18.89 9.06 -13.36
C ARG A 80 -19.86 9.59 -14.41
N THR A 81 -20.68 10.56 -14.02
CA THR A 81 -21.62 11.27 -14.91
C THR A 81 -21.02 12.56 -15.47
N ASP A 82 -20.13 13.22 -14.72
CA ASP A 82 -19.35 14.37 -15.16
C ASP A 82 -17.88 13.96 -15.34
N PRO A 83 -17.30 14.05 -16.56
CA PRO A 83 -15.91 13.73 -16.82
C PRO A 83 -14.88 14.43 -15.92
N LEU A 84 -15.22 15.59 -15.34
CA LEU A 84 -14.34 16.34 -14.44
C LEU A 84 -14.47 15.90 -12.98
N ASP A 85 -15.58 15.26 -12.60
CA ASP A 85 -15.83 14.78 -11.24
C ASP A 85 -15.17 13.42 -11.01
N ARG A 86 -13.93 13.44 -10.52
CA ARG A 86 -13.19 12.23 -10.10
C ARG A 86 -13.53 11.79 -8.66
N GLY A 87 -14.35 12.57 -7.96
CA GLY A 87 -14.69 12.36 -6.56
C GLY A 87 -13.54 12.65 -5.59
N VAL A 88 -13.57 11.98 -4.44
CA VAL A 88 -12.64 12.18 -3.33
C VAL A 88 -11.29 11.55 -3.65
N ASN A 89 -10.26 12.39 -3.77
CA ASN A 89 -8.90 11.93 -3.88
C ASN A 89 -8.32 11.68 -2.48
N PHE A 90 -7.94 10.44 -2.21
CA PHE A 90 -7.06 10.14 -1.09
C PHE A 90 -5.65 10.18 -1.65
N SER A 91 -5.07 11.37 -1.65
CA SER A 91 -3.63 11.47 -1.65
C SER A 91 -3.18 10.62 -0.47
N ARG A 92 -2.53 9.48 -0.74
CA ARG A 92 -1.48 9.09 0.19
C ARG A 92 -0.63 10.36 0.24
N ASN A 93 -0.44 10.94 1.41
CA ASN A 93 0.73 11.77 1.62
C ASN A 93 1.91 10.82 1.41
N ASN A 94 2.24 10.59 0.15
CA ASN A 94 3.60 10.34 -0.23
C ASN A 94 4.24 11.68 0.14
N SER A 95 4.95 11.74 1.25
CA SER A 95 5.98 12.77 1.48
C SER A 95 7.13 12.60 0.46
N ALA A 96 6.79 12.29 -0.78
CA ALA A 96 7.65 12.11 -1.93
C ALA A 96 6.86 12.71 -3.09
N GLU A 97 6.82 14.04 -3.14
CA GLU A 97 6.55 14.75 -4.37
C GLU A 97 7.63 14.34 -5.40
N PRO A 98 7.26 13.75 -6.54
CA PRO A 98 8.20 13.46 -7.60
C PRO A 98 8.15 14.61 -8.62
N SER A 99 8.62 15.80 -8.24
CA SER A 99 8.77 16.92 -9.19
C SER A 99 9.56 18.11 -8.62
N ASP A 100 10.70 17.86 -7.99
CA ASP A 100 11.76 18.87 -7.93
C ASP A 100 13.09 18.24 -8.39
N PRO A 101 13.68 18.67 -9.52
CA PRO A 101 15.02 18.24 -9.90
C PRO A 101 16.12 18.73 -8.93
N GLN A 102 15.77 19.52 -7.91
CA GLN A 102 16.62 19.85 -6.75
C GLN A 102 16.26 19.08 -5.46
N ALA A 103 15.38 18.07 -5.52
CA ALA A 103 15.13 17.20 -4.37
C ALA A 103 16.42 16.46 -4.01
N VAL A 104 17.18 17.07 -3.09
CA VAL A 104 18.29 16.45 -2.38
C VAL A 104 17.79 15.08 -1.93
N PRO A 105 18.50 13.97 -2.22
CA PRO A 105 18.10 12.67 -1.68
C PRO A 105 17.87 12.87 -0.18
N VAL A 106 16.69 12.51 0.32
CA VAL A 106 16.41 12.60 1.74
C VAL A 106 17.34 11.58 2.40
N VAL A 107 18.50 12.05 2.84
CA VAL A 107 19.47 11.26 3.59
C VAL A 107 18.91 11.18 5.00
N ILE A 108 18.03 10.21 5.22
CA ILE A 108 17.54 9.85 6.56
C ILE A 108 18.65 9.01 7.21
N SER A 109 19.12 9.40 8.39
CA SER A 109 20.09 8.58 9.13
C SER A 109 19.44 7.28 9.63
N LEU A 110 20.24 6.22 9.80
CA LEU A 110 19.73 4.96 10.36
C LEU A 110 19.13 5.15 11.77
N ASP A 111 19.67 6.09 12.55
CA ASP A 111 19.10 6.49 13.85
C ASP A 111 17.68 7.05 13.72
N GLU A 112 17.47 7.95 12.76
CA GLU A 112 16.16 8.54 12.50
C GLU A 112 15.16 7.47 11.99
N VAL A 113 15.63 6.50 11.21
CA VAL A 113 14.82 5.33 10.80
C VAL A 113 14.42 4.47 12.00
N LEU A 114 15.34 4.22 12.93
CA LEU A 114 15.07 3.47 14.15
C LEU A 114 14.05 4.20 15.05
N ASP A 115 14.26 5.48 15.30
CA ASP A 115 13.38 6.31 16.11
C ASP A 115 11.96 6.39 15.54
N ASN A 116 11.85 6.58 14.22
CA ASN A 116 10.57 6.57 13.52
C ASN A 116 9.87 5.21 13.64
N SER A 117 10.61 4.11 13.54
CA SER A 117 10.07 2.75 13.67
C SER A 117 9.53 2.49 15.08
N VAL A 118 10.23 2.95 16.11
CA VAL A 118 9.78 2.90 17.51
C VAL A 118 8.54 3.77 17.73
N GLU A 119 8.48 4.97 17.12
CA GLU A 119 7.31 5.83 17.21
C GLU A 119 6.07 5.20 16.54
N ILE A 120 6.24 4.55 15.39
CA ILE A 120 5.18 3.80 14.71
C ILE A 120 4.66 2.68 15.61
N ALA A 121 5.54 1.93 16.29
CA ALA A 121 5.14 0.90 17.23
C ALA A 121 4.32 1.46 18.40
N LYS A 122 4.72 2.63 18.95
CA LYS A 122 3.95 3.32 20.01
C LYS A 122 2.57 3.76 19.52
N LYS A 123 2.50 4.39 18.34
CA LYS A 123 1.23 4.84 17.73
C LYS A 123 0.32 3.65 17.42
N GLY A 124 0.89 2.56 16.91
CA GLY A 124 0.20 1.30 16.66
C GLY A 124 -0.42 0.71 17.92
N LYS A 125 0.36 0.58 19.01
CA LYS A 125 -0.15 0.15 20.32
C LYS A 125 -1.35 1.01 20.77
N LYS A 126 -1.22 2.33 20.69
CA LYS A 126 -2.30 3.26 21.06
C LYS A 126 -3.55 3.08 20.20
N PHE A 127 -3.39 2.93 18.89
CA PHE A 127 -4.48 2.69 17.96
C PHE A 127 -5.26 1.42 18.32
N PHE A 128 -4.57 0.31 18.56
CA PHE A 128 -5.23 -0.94 18.97
C PHE A 128 -5.92 -0.81 20.33
N SER A 129 -5.31 -0.13 21.31
CA SER A 129 -5.97 0.12 22.60
C SER A 129 -7.25 0.94 22.47
N ILE A 130 -7.32 1.90 21.54
CA ILE A 130 -8.56 2.65 21.28
C ILE A 130 -9.65 1.73 20.72
N LEU A 131 -9.28 0.83 19.79
CA LEU A 131 -10.22 -0.12 19.19
C LEU A 131 -10.69 -1.19 20.18
N GLU A 132 -9.81 -1.65 21.06
CA GLU A 132 -10.14 -2.63 22.11
C GLU A 132 -11.11 -2.05 23.16
N ASN A 133 -11.12 -0.73 23.34
CA ASN A 133 -12.06 -0.03 24.23
C ASN A 133 -13.43 0.24 23.57
N GLN A 134 -13.62 -0.12 22.30
CA GLN A 134 -14.93 -0.05 21.65
C GLN A 134 -15.75 -1.29 22.01
N ASP A 135 -17.07 -1.12 22.16
CA ASP A 135 -17.99 -2.23 22.41
C ASP A 135 -18.23 -3.04 21.12
N LEU A 136 -17.23 -3.84 20.74
CA LEU A 136 -17.23 -4.65 19.52
C LEU A 136 -17.73 -6.07 19.80
N PRO A 137 -18.44 -6.72 18.84
CA PRO A 137 -18.79 -8.13 18.95
C PRO A 137 -17.56 -9.03 19.18
N THR A 138 -17.72 -10.10 19.95
CA THR A 138 -16.62 -11.01 20.35
C THR A 138 -15.81 -11.58 19.18
N THR A 139 -16.47 -11.85 18.05
CA THR A 139 -15.79 -12.31 16.82
C THR A 139 -14.86 -11.25 16.24
N MET A 140 -15.25 -9.98 16.28
CA MET A 140 -14.39 -8.86 15.86
C MET A 140 -13.26 -8.59 16.87
N GLN A 141 -13.51 -8.78 18.17
CA GLN A 141 -12.46 -8.67 19.18
C GLN A 141 -11.34 -9.71 18.97
N LEU A 142 -11.70 -10.94 18.59
CA LEU A 142 -10.73 -12.00 18.29
C LEU A 142 -9.88 -11.67 17.06
N GLU A 143 -10.50 -11.22 15.97
CA GLU A 143 -9.78 -10.82 14.75
C GLU A 143 -8.91 -9.58 14.98
N LEU A 144 -9.40 -8.61 15.77
CA LEU A 144 -8.63 -7.44 16.18
C LEU A 144 -7.38 -7.84 17.00
N SER A 145 -7.53 -8.80 17.92
CA SER A 145 -6.42 -9.32 18.73
C SER A 145 -5.36 -10.00 17.84
N LYS A 146 -5.78 -10.85 16.90
CA LYS A 146 -4.86 -11.48 15.93
C LYS A 146 -4.12 -10.43 15.10
N LEU A 147 -4.84 -9.42 14.61
CA LEU A 147 -4.26 -8.33 13.82
C LEU A 147 -3.24 -7.53 14.64
N LYS A 148 -3.58 -7.18 15.89
CA LYS A 148 -2.66 -6.51 16.82
C LYS A 148 -1.40 -7.32 17.04
N SER A 149 -1.53 -8.60 17.37
CA SER A 149 -0.38 -9.47 17.62
C SER A 149 0.52 -9.61 16.40
N LYS A 150 -0.06 -9.76 15.21
CA LYS A 150 0.72 -9.83 13.97
C LYS A 150 1.43 -8.52 13.68
N PHE A 151 0.70 -7.39 13.70
CA PHE A 151 1.27 -6.08 13.44
C PHE A 151 2.42 -5.73 14.37
N MET A 152 2.26 -6.01 15.67
CA MET A 152 3.31 -5.73 16.65
C MET A 152 4.55 -6.62 16.44
N ARG A 153 4.36 -7.90 16.11
CA ARG A 153 5.48 -8.80 15.80
C ARG A 153 6.24 -8.34 14.57
N ASP A 154 5.53 -8.03 13.49
CA ASP A 154 6.15 -7.59 12.24
C ASP A 154 6.95 -6.29 12.46
N LEU A 155 6.48 -5.38 13.32
CA LEU A 155 7.24 -4.17 13.69
C LEU A 155 8.45 -4.46 14.57
N ASP A 156 8.35 -5.38 15.53
CA ASP A 156 9.49 -5.78 16.36
C ASP A 156 10.60 -6.40 15.51
N ASP A 157 10.24 -7.22 14.51
CA ASP A 157 11.18 -7.79 13.55
C ASP A 157 11.87 -6.70 12.70
N VAL A 158 11.11 -5.70 12.24
CA VAL A 158 11.65 -4.54 11.50
C VAL A 158 12.65 -3.75 12.35
N ILE A 159 12.28 -3.40 13.58
CA ILE A 159 13.16 -2.67 14.52
C ILE A 159 14.44 -3.47 14.77
N THR A 160 14.31 -4.78 15.01
CA THR A 160 15.45 -5.68 15.24
C THR A 160 16.40 -5.68 14.03
N ASN A 161 15.86 -5.80 12.82
CA ASN A 161 16.67 -5.80 11.61
C ASN A 161 17.38 -4.45 11.39
N ILE A 162 16.74 -3.32 11.70
CA ILE A 162 17.38 -2.00 11.64
C ILE A 162 18.53 -1.95 12.64
N THR A 163 18.34 -2.39 13.88
CA THR A 163 19.41 -2.43 14.88
C THR A 163 20.56 -3.36 14.47
N VAL A 164 20.28 -4.49 13.82
CA VAL A 164 21.33 -5.37 13.27
C VAL A 164 22.13 -4.67 12.19
N VAL A 165 21.48 -3.94 11.29
CA VAL A 165 22.17 -3.16 10.26
C VAL A 165 23.02 -2.05 10.88
N MET A 166 22.49 -1.36 11.91
CA MET A 166 23.24 -0.34 12.65
C MET A 166 24.49 -0.92 13.32
N ALA A 167 24.35 -2.04 14.05
CA ALA A 167 25.48 -2.73 14.67
C ALA A 167 26.51 -3.18 13.64
N TRP A 168 26.06 -3.70 12.49
CA TRP A 168 26.97 -4.04 11.39
C TRP A 168 27.69 -2.81 10.83
N CYS A 169 27.01 -1.69 10.65
CA CYS A 169 27.64 -0.44 10.22
C CYS A 169 28.68 0.07 11.24
N GLU A 170 28.39 -0.03 12.54
CA GLU A 170 29.32 0.31 13.63
C GLU A 170 30.55 -0.61 13.63
N ASP A 171 30.35 -1.92 13.49
CA ASP A 171 31.43 -2.92 13.47
C ASP A 171 32.32 -2.82 12.22
N ASN A 172 31.81 -2.27 11.12
CA ASN A 172 32.53 -2.17 9.84
C ASN A 172 32.93 -0.72 9.48
N LEU A 173 32.67 0.24 10.38
CA LEU A 173 32.99 1.66 10.19
C LEU A 173 34.52 1.86 10.03
N GLU A 174 35.34 1.09 10.75
CA GLU A 174 36.80 1.11 10.63
C GLU A 174 37.32 0.56 9.27
N CYS A 175 36.63 -0.42 8.67
CA CYS A 175 37.00 -0.96 7.34
C CYS A 175 36.63 -0.03 6.18
N LEU A 176 35.56 0.77 6.34
CA LEU A 176 35.11 1.73 5.33
C LEU A 176 36.02 2.97 5.25
N GLU A 177 36.68 3.34 6.36
CA GLU A 177 37.67 4.42 6.37
C GLU A 177 38.98 4.01 5.66
N GLU A 178 39.39 2.74 5.75
CA GLU A 178 40.57 2.22 5.02
C GLU A 178 40.34 2.11 3.51
N GLU A 179 39.15 1.68 3.06
CA GLU A 179 38.81 1.60 1.62
C GLU A 179 38.74 2.98 0.94
N SER A 180 38.35 4.03 1.68
CA SER A 180 38.38 5.41 1.18
C SER A 180 39.82 5.91 0.99
N SER A 181 40.74 5.54 1.88
CA SER A 181 42.15 5.96 1.81
C SER A 181 42.92 5.31 0.65
N LEU A 182 42.57 4.08 0.27
CA LEU A 182 43.22 3.34 -0.83
C LEU A 182 42.89 3.88 -2.23
N THR A 183 41.88 4.76 -2.36
CA THR A 183 41.53 5.37 -3.65
C THR A 183 42.28 6.68 -3.95
N MET A 184 43.06 7.23 -3.01
CA MET A 184 43.84 8.46 -3.22
C MET A 184 45.30 8.25 -3.66
N ASP A 185 45.83 7.01 -3.67
CA ASP A 185 47.24 6.73 -3.99
C ASP A 185 47.49 6.17 -5.40
N PHE A 186 46.61 6.49 -6.37
CA PHE A 186 46.90 6.33 -7.80
C PHE A 186 46.80 7.68 -8.52
N CYS A 187 47.86 8.49 -8.38
CA CYS A 187 48.23 9.56 -9.32
C CYS A 187 49.73 9.45 -9.64
#